data_AF-A0A351GHX6-F1
#
_entry.id   AF-A0A351GHX6-F1
#
_cell.length_a   1.000
_cell.length_b   1.000
_cell.length_c   1.000
_cell.angle_alpha   90.00
_cell.angle_beta   90.00
_cell.angle_gamma   90.00
#
_symmetry.space_group_name_H-M   'P 1'
#
loop_
_entity.id
_entity.type
_entity.pdbx_description
1 polymer ?
#
loop_
_entity_poly.entity_id
_entity_poly.type
_entity_poly.pdbx_seq_one_letter_code
_entity_poly.pdbx_strand_id
1 'polypeptide(L)'
;MKNINRQLYITNVEAYKLFEIELPKIAKANKNYLLNMTSDTGDLEYHFRRYMNFLHDHCSRRQLNLLGKKLVNGEGINIDIEGENFNHSNLYLKQSAYDNVISDDVINVSFNAAIGHVAKLKYKILSSSLYDSIQNIAYDLSPIDNGNLFRSLTKHLKYKEFEKGTDRNFTIKKDGTMTYLPSNKESVTTDNDTWEKTGRQEIKYGKGIRKIFSSVYDITEKDVETLSNKLSEKFKFCGEFIVVTGTDITKYYHGNTYANNAGSLNSSCMRGSCCQTFFGLYEQNAKMLIALNRDRKVMGRALLWDEVHTDNYDEPIKLMDRIYGNDITIEAFKTWAYNNNYFHKAHQNYSDADLVIMPNSSKSKEKMEMWIDVKGPYEAYPYMDTFKSTDDDLCDSTHIRIYNNKDYDYVLESTNGYLDDEDYVVLENGTREHVDYACHVERYDEWHHTDDCVYTEDCVYELMDDAIEVDDRWYSRDSDDIVYSEYENEYILVDESKLIGGIYYPQDADCIRYSEYLGESVHEDDVVYSEAEQDYLPLDKVVECFISNDWILKENAIEVNISDKLYYANSETYTQGELITKIQES
;
A
#
# COMPACT_ATOMS: atom_id res chain seq x y z
N MET A 1 26.11 72.75 12.63
CA MET A 1 24.68 72.89 12.27
C MET A 1 24.54 73.78 11.04
N LYS A 2 24.36 73.18 9.85
CA LYS A 2 23.74 73.79 8.67
C LYS A 2 23.19 72.64 7.82
N ASN A 3 21.86 72.54 7.81
CA ASN A 3 20.98 71.88 6.84
C ASN A 3 21.37 70.49 6.30
N ILE A 4 20.87 69.44 6.95
CA ILE A 4 20.31 68.31 6.19
C ILE A 4 18.80 68.53 6.19
N ASN A 5 18.34 69.30 5.21
CA ASN A 5 16.92 69.46 4.88
C ASN A 5 16.69 68.85 3.50
N ARG A 6 17.01 67.56 3.38
CA ARG A 6 16.58 66.71 2.27
C ARG A 6 16.01 65.43 2.86
N GLN A 7 14.70 65.25 2.74
CA GLN A 7 14.13 63.91 2.70
C GLN A 7 14.83 63.16 1.57
N LEU A 8 15.60 62.15 1.92
CA LEU A 8 16.13 61.21 0.94
C LEU A 8 15.02 60.21 0.63
N TYR A 9 14.41 60.38 -0.54
CA TYR A 9 13.62 59.33 -1.18
C TYR A 9 14.61 58.34 -1.79
N ILE A 10 14.57 57.10 -1.32
CA ILE A 10 15.49 56.04 -1.74
C ILE A 10 14.68 54.80 -2.11
N THR A 11 14.99 54.24 -3.28
CA THR A 11 14.42 52.99 -3.77
C THR A 11 14.99 51.78 -3.00
N ASN A 12 14.35 50.60 -3.06
CA ASN A 12 14.81 49.38 -2.37
C ASN A 12 16.28 49.01 -2.67
N VAL A 13 16.74 49.25 -3.90
CA VAL A 13 18.13 48.99 -4.32
C VAL A 13 19.11 49.99 -3.70
N GLU A 14 18.69 51.24 -3.53
CA GLU A 14 19.48 52.29 -2.88
C GLU A 14 19.51 52.11 -1.37
N ALA A 15 18.40 51.66 -0.75
CA ALA A 15 18.35 51.29 0.66
C ALA A 15 19.30 50.11 0.96
N TYR A 16 19.30 49.05 0.13
CA TYR A 16 20.23 47.93 0.27
C TYR A 16 21.70 48.38 0.19
N LYS A 17 22.06 49.21 -0.81
CA LYS A 17 23.42 49.78 -0.91
C LYS A 17 23.75 50.69 0.28
N LEU A 18 22.79 51.48 0.75
CA LEU A 18 22.97 52.36 1.90
C LEU A 18 23.18 51.55 3.19
N PHE A 19 22.43 50.47 3.43
CA PHE A 19 22.51 49.70 4.67
C PHE A 19 23.62 48.65 4.72
N GLU A 20 23.89 47.93 3.62
CA GLU A 20 24.93 46.88 3.62
C GLU A 20 26.32 47.40 3.27
N ILE A 21 26.42 48.41 2.40
CA ILE A 21 27.72 48.82 1.84
C ILE A 21 28.16 50.16 2.43
N GLU A 22 27.27 51.15 2.45
CA GLU A 22 27.65 52.53 2.79
C GLU A 22 27.48 52.84 4.29
N LEU A 23 26.51 52.30 5.02
CA LEU A 23 26.35 52.57 6.47
C LEU A 23 27.58 52.15 7.28
N PRO A 24 28.13 50.93 7.07
CA PRO A 24 29.37 50.53 7.72
C PRO A 24 30.56 51.44 7.33
N LYS A 25 30.60 51.95 6.09
CA LYS A 25 31.67 52.86 5.61
C LYS A 25 31.49 54.30 6.11
N ILE A 26 30.27 54.81 6.16
CA ILE A 26 29.90 56.14 6.64
C ILE A 26 30.09 56.21 8.16
N ALA A 27 29.68 55.17 8.90
CA ALA A 27 29.96 55.03 10.34
C ALA A 27 31.47 54.94 10.63
N LYS A 28 32.25 54.37 9.71
CA LYS A 28 33.72 54.30 9.78
C LYS A 28 34.41 55.61 9.39
N ALA A 29 33.79 56.45 8.55
CA ALA A 29 34.39 57.66 8.01
C ALA A 29 33.94 58.97 8.70
N ASN A 30 32.76 59.02 9.34
CA ASN A 30 32.20 60.27 9.85
C ASN A 30 31.53 60.12 11.22
N LYS A 31 32.06 60.84 12.23
CA LYS A 31 31.70 60.69 13.64
C LYS A 31 30.42 61.40 14.12
N ASN A 32 29.66 62.09 13.25
CA ASN A 32 28.63 63.07 13.69
C ASN A 32 27.36 63.19 12.80
N TYR A 33 26.89 62.14 12.11
CA TYR A 33 25.67 62.27 11.27
C TYR A 33 24.43 61.60 11.88
N LEU A 34 23.31 62.32 11.84
CA LEU A 34 21.95 61.85 12.13
C LEU A 34 21.38 61.15 10.88
N LEU A 35 20.86 59.94 11.03
CA LEU A 35 20.05 59.28 10.00
C LEU A 35 18.58 59.63 10.25
N ASN A 36 18.01 60.47 9.36
CA ASN A 36 16.58 60.75 9.31
C ASN A 36 16.05 60.12 8.01
N MET A 37 15.27 59.05 8.13
CA MET A 37 14.86 58.23 6.99
C MET A 37 13.35 58.09 6.93
N THR A 38 12.80 58.20 5.73
CA THR A 38 11.40 57.92 5.38
C THR A 38 11.42 57.15 4.08
N SER A 39 10.73 56.00 4.00
CA SER A 39 10.42 55.35 2.72
C SER A 39 8.91 55.25 2.54
N ASP A 40 8.49 55.18 1.28
CA ASP A 40 7.12 55.11 0.80
C ASP A 40 6.61 53.67 0.61
N THR A 41 7.45 52.66 0.89
CA THR A 41 7.18 51.27 0.59
C THR A 41 7.41 50.39 1.82
N GLY A 42 6.43 49.51 2.11
CA GLY A 42 6.23 48.77 3.36
C GLY A 42 7.30 47.77 3.81
N ASP A 43 8.57 47.96 3.42
CA ASP A 43 9.71 47.12 3.81
C ASP A 43 10.66 47.82 4.82
N LEU A 44 10.25 48.99 5.35
CA LEU A 44 10.99 49.66 6.44
C LEU A 44 11.13 48.76 7.68
N GLU A 45 10.16 47.88 7.90
CA GLU A 45 10.18 46.85 8.95
C GLU A 45 11.36 45.90 8.79
N TYR A 46 11.63 45.42 7.57
CA TYR A 46 12.75 44.52 7.29
C TYR A 46 14.10 45.17 7.58
N HIS A 47 14.26 46.42 7.16
CA HIS A 47 15.49 47.19 7.38
C HIS A 47 15.66 47.58 8.85
N PHE A 48 14.59 47.99 9.52
CA PHE A 48 14.61 48.28 10.96
C PHE A 48 14.97 47.03 11.77
N ARG A 49 14.43 45.87 11.43
CA ARG A 49 14.76 44.59 12.07
C ARG A 49 16.24 44.24 11.91
N ARG A 50 16.80 44.39 10.71
CA ARG A 50 18.24 44.16 10.48
C ARG A 50 19.12 45.14 11.26
N TYR A 51 18.71 46.40 11.35
CA TYR A 51 19.41 47.40 12.14
C TYR A 51 19.37 47.08 13.64
N MET A 52 18.23 46.63 14.16
CA MET A 52 18.11 46.17 15.55
C MET A 52 18.97 44.93 15.83
N ASN A 53 19.09 44.00 14.86
CA ASN A 53 20.02 42.87 14.97
C ASN A 53 21.48 43.34 15.01
N PHE A 54 21.86 44.31 14.16
CA PHE A 54 23.19 44.91 14.23
C PHE A 54 23.48 45.52 15.62
N LEU A 55 22.53 46.27 16.18
CA LEU A 55 22.67 46.83 17.52
C LEU A 55 22.76 45.74 18.60
N HIS A 56 21.98 44.66 18.50
CA HIS A 56 22.06 43.51 19.39
C HIS A 56 23.47 42.90 19.40
N ASP A 57 24.06 42.72 18.22
CA ASP A 57 25.33 42.01 18.07
C ASP A 57 26.55 42.85 18.53
N HIS A 58 26.40 44.18 18.57
CA HIS A 58 27.52 45.09 18.83
C HIS A 58 27.35 45.97 20.08
N CYS A 59 26.17 46.02 20.70
CA CYS A 59 25.95 46.77 21.93
C CYS A 59 25.84 45.83 23.14
N SER A 60 26.46 46.21 24.26
CA SER A 60 26.23 45.52 25.53
C SER A 60 24.76 45.65 25.98
N ARG A 61 24.29 44.68 26.77
CA ARG A 61 22.93 44.70 27.32
C ARG A 61 22.61 45.96 28.14
N ARG A 62 23.61 46.56 28.79
CA ARG A 62 23.47 47.83 29.51
C ARG A 62 23.23 49.00 28.55
N GLN A 63 23.95 49.05 27.43
CA GLN A 63 23.79 50.07 26.40
C GLN A 63 22.43 49.94 25.71
N LEU A 64 22.01 48.72 25.38
CA LEU A 64 20.69 48.47 24.81
C LEU A 64 19.58 48.86 25.81
N ASN A 65 19.69 48.52 27.09
CA ASN A 65 18.68 48.94 28.08
C ASN A 65 18.61 50.47 28.26
N LEU A 66 19.74 51.17 28.18
CA LEU A 66 19.79 52.63 28.19
C LEU A 66 19.15 53.21 26.93
N LEU A 67 19.41 52.58 25.77
CA LEU A 67 18.81 52.93 24.49
C LEU A 67 17.27 52.88 24.59
N GLY A 68 16.73 51.80 25.17
CA GLY A 68 15.29 51.61 25.30
C GLY A 68 14.61 52.64 26.17
N LYS A 69 15.18 52.93 27.35
CA LYS A 69 14.62 53.93 28.27
C LYS A 69 14.57 55.31 27.64
N LYS A 70 15.62 55.69 26.91
CA LYS A 70 15.71 57.00 26.28
C LYS A 70 14.85 57.08 25.01
N LEU A 71 14.73 55.99 24.25
CA LEU A 71 13.83 55.90 23.08
C LEU A 71 12.38 56.10 23.50
N VAL A 72 11.94 55.43 24.59
CA VAL A 72 10.59 55.59 25.16
C VAL A 72 10.31 57.05 25.59
N ASN A 73 11.34 57.79 25.99
CA ASN A 73 11.22 59.18 26.42
C ASN A 73 11.37 60.20 25.28
N GLY A 74 11.55 59.76 24.02
CA GLY A 74 11.74 60.65 22.89
C GLY A 74 13.10 61.36 22.83
N GLU A 75 14.06 60.89 23.63
CA GLU A 75 15.38 61.49 23.70
C GLU A 75 16.26 61.00 22.54
N GLY A 76 17.05 61.91 21.96
CA GLY A 76 18.14 61.53 21.08
C GLY A 76 19.26 60.85 21.86
N ILE A 77 19.85 59.79 21.31
CA ILE A 77 20.80 58.95 22.03
C ILE A 77 22.08 58.84 21.24
N ASN A 78 23.22 58.95 21.94
CA ASN A 78 24.53 58.54 21.46
C ASN A 78 24.91 57.22 22.07
N ILE A 79 25.34 56.28 21.24
CA ILE A 79 25.91 55.01 21.68
C ILE A 79 27.30 54.88 21.09
N ASP A 80 28.27 54.65 21.98
CA ASP A 80 29.59 54.17 21.63
C ASP A 80 29.54 52.65 21.45
N ILE A 81 29.82 52.19 20.25
CA ILE A 81 29.90 50.76 19.93
C ILE A 81 31.37 50.34 20.06
N GLU A 82 31.66 49.31 20.88
CA GLU A 82 33.00 48.75 21.04
C GLU A 82 33.18 47.52 20.15
N GLY A 83 34.27 47.48 19.37
CA GLY A 83 34.66 46.32 18.55
C GLY A 83 36.04 46.53 17.90
N GLU A 84 36.78 45.44 17.65
CA GLU A 84 38.21 45.42 17.29
C GLU A 84 38.61 46.19 16.01
N ASN A 85 37.66 46.77 15.26
CA ASN A 85 37.94 47.56 14.05
C ASN A 85 37.12 48.87 13.93
N PHE A 86 36.41 49.29 14.99
CA PHE A 86 35.58 50.48 14.97
C PHE A 86 36.08 51.52 15.99
N ASN A 87 36.83 52.51 15.53
CA ASN A 87 37.24 53.65 16.36
C ASN A 87 36.02 54.56 16.64
N HIS A 88 35.44 54.47 17.84
CA HIS A 88 34.44 55.38 18.45
C HIS A 88 33.48 56.04 17.44
N SER A 89 32.46 55.28 17.02
CA SER A 89 31.38 55.79 16.18
C SER A 89 30.17 56.15 17.05
N ASN A 90 29.75 57.41 17.05
CA ASN A 90 28.52 57.87 17.72
C ASN A 90 27.31 57.65 16.81
N LEU A 91 26.35 56.88 17.28
CA LEU A 91 25.07 56.65 16.60
C LEU A 91 23.99 57.57 17.17
N TYR A 92 23.34 58.41 16.34
CA TYR A 92 22.24 59.30 16.74
C TYR A 92 20.88 58.85 16.16
N LEU A 93 19.91 58.51 17.02
CA LEU A 93 18.52 58.19 16.66
C LEU A 93 17.54 59.26 17.16
N LYS A 94 16.52 59.64 16.37
CA LYS A 94 15.56 60.71 16.72
C LYS A 94 14.11 60.24 16.52
N GLN A 95 13.23 60.51 17.50
CA GLN A 95 11.82 60.08 17.53
C GLN A 95 11.02 60.46 16.28
N SER A 96 11.25 61.65 15.71
CA SER A 96 10.52 62.13 14.52
C SER A 96 10.70 61.28 13.25
N ALA A 97 11.72 60.41 13.20
CA ALA A 97 11.90 59.45 12.09
C ALA A 97 10.94 58.25 12.18
N TYR A 98 10.34 58.02 13.35
CA TYR A 98 9.52 56.84 13.67
C TYR A 98 8.03 57.11 13.54
N ASP A 99 7.56 58.28 13.98
CA ASP A 99 6.14 58.63 14.14
C ASP A 99 5.29 58.54 12.86
N ASN A 100 5.90 58.36 11.68
CA ASN A 100 5.20 58.36 10.39
C ASN A 100 5.37 57.07 9.55
N VAL A 101 6.10 56.04 10.00
CA VAL A 101 6.50 54.93 9.10
C VAL A 101 6.46 53.52 9.70
N ILE A 102 6.52 53.34 11.03
CA ILE A 102 6.48 52.02 11.69
C ILE A 102 5.49 52.06 12.85
N SER A 103 4.62 51.05 13.01
CA SER A 103 3.72 50.99 14.18
C SER A 103 4.52 50.85 15.48
N ASP A 104 4.11 51.56 16.54
CA ASP A 104 4.75 51.53 17.86
C ASP A 104 4.91 50.10 18.41
N ASP A 105 3.97 49.21 18.09
CA ASP A 105 3.99 47.80 18.49
C ASP A 105 5.18 47.03 17.89
N VAL A 106 5.51 47.25 16.62
CA VAL A 106 6.63 46.58 15.93
C VAL A 106 7.98 47.04 16.48
N ILE A 107 8.09 48.34 16.81
CA ILE A 107 9.28 48.93 17.43
C ILE A 107 9.50 48.32 18.81
N ASN A 108 8.47 48.36 19.66
CA ASN A 108 8.54 47.86 21.03
C ASN A 108 8.90 46.38 21.07
N VAL A 109 8.37 45.56 20.16
CA VAL A 109 8.69 44.12 20.13
C VAL A 109 10.09 43.82 19.60
N SER A 110 10.51 44.44 18.51
CA SER A 110 11.87 44.25 17.97
C SER A 110 12.91 44.68 18.99
N PHE A 111 12.62 45.76 19.70
CA PHE A 111 13.41 46.28 20.79
C PHE A 111 13.42 45.34 22.01
N ASN A 112 12.26 44.91 22.48
CA ASN A 112 12.12 43.97 23.60
C ASN A 112 12.83 42.64 23.32
N ALA A 113 12.73 42.13 22.09
CA ALA A 113 13.46 40.95 21.65
C ALA A 113 14.99 41.17 21.70
N ALA A 114 15.49 42.31 21.21
CA ALA A 114 16.92 42.65 21.23
C ALA A 114 17.48 42.83 22.66
N ILE A 115 16.68 43.25 23.64
CA ILE A 115 17.13 43.34 25.04
C ILE A 115 16.87 42.07 25.85
N GLY A 116 16.33 41.02 25.21
CA GLY A 116 15.89 39.80 25.85
C GLY A 116 14.80 40.03 26.91
N HIS A 117 14.02 41.09 26.76
CA HIS A 117 12.87 41.38 27.61
C HIS A 117 11.71 40.49 27.16
N VAL A 118 11.09 39.77 28.10
CA VAL A 118 9.91 38.93 27.87
C VAL A 118 8.80 39.45 28.77
N ALA A 119 7.56 39.48 28.27
CA ALA A 119 6.40 39.84 29.07
C ALA A 119 6.38 39.04 30.37
N LYS A 120 6.28 39.72 31.52
CA LYS A 120 6.22 39.05 32.81
C LYS A 120 4.99 38.16 32.88
N LEU A 121 5.06 37.04 33.60
CA LEU A 121 3.97 36.06 33.65
C LEU A 121 2.59 36.68 33.91
N LYS A 122 2.48 37.60 34.87
CA LYS A 122 1.21 38.27 35.19
C LYS A 122 0.64 39.14 34.07
N TYR A 123 1.44 39.51 33.07
CA TYR A 123 1.10 40.39 31.96
C TYR A 123 1.07 39.68 30.58
N LYS A 124 1.31 38.37 30.54
CA LYS A 124 1.34 37.60 29.29
C LYS A 124 -0.06 37.42 28.70
N ILE A 125 -0.16 37.53 27.37
CA ILE A 125 -1.39 37.25 26.64
C ILE A 125 -1.71 35.76 26.64
N LEU A 126 -0.71 34.88 26.44
CA LEU A 126 -0.89 33.43 26.40
C LEU A 126 0.18 32.67 27.19
N SER A 127 -0.16 31.46 27.64
CA SER A 127 0.76 30.59 28.40
C SER A 127 1.90 30.11 27.51
N SER A 128 3.06 29.83 28.08
CA SER A 128 4.21 29.29 27.33
C SER A 128 3.85 28.01 26.56
N SER A 129 3.10 27.08 27.16
CA SER A 129 2.67 25.84 26.49
C SER A 129 1.80 26.07 25.25
N LEU A 130 0.89 27.07 25.32
CA LEU A 130 0.08 27.47 24.17
C LEU A 130 0.93 28.18 23.11
N TYR A 131 1.88 29.03 23.53
CA TYR A 131 2.82 29.70 22.64
C TYR A 131 3.64 28.68 21.84
N ASP A 132 4.26 27.71 22.52
CA ASP A 132 5.08 26.68 21.89
C ASP A 132 4.24 25.83 20.93
N SER A 133 2.98 25.57 21.30
CA SER A 133 2.08 24.81 20.45
C SER A 133 1.68 25.54 19.18
N ILE A 134 1.39 26.83 19.26
CA ILE A 134 1.10 27.65 18.08
C ILE A 134 2.36 27.81 17.23
N GLN A 135 3.54 27.98 17.84
CA GLN A 135 4.81 28.04 17.10
C GLN A 135 5.05 26.76 16.30
N ASN A 136 4.96 25.59 16.93
CA ASN A 136 5.18 24.31 16.25
C ASN A 136 4.20 24.13 15.09
N ILE A 137 2.91 24.38 15.32
CA ILE A 137 1.90 24.37 14.26
C ILE A 137 2.28 25.32 13.12
N ALA A 138 2.72 26.54 13.44
CA ALA A 138 3.13 27.53 12.45
C ALA A 138 4.43 27.17 11.70
N TYR A 139 5.32 26.35 12.28
CA TYR A 139 6.43 25.73 11.56
C TYR A 139 5.94 24.67 10.56
N ASP A 140 4.91 23.91 10.95
CA ASP A 140 4.32 22.86 10.12
C ASP A 140 3.41 23.39 9.00
N LEU A 141 2.95 24.63 9.08
CA LEU A 141 2.13 25.24 8.02
C LEU A 141 2.94 25.66 6.79
N SER A 142 2.34 25.51 5.60
CA SER A 142 2.95 25.94 4.34
C SER A 142 2.98 27.48 4.23
N PRO A 143 3.78 28.05 3.31
CA PRO A 143 3.68 29.48 3.00
C PRO A 143 2.28 29.91 2.52
N ILE A 144 1.56 29.02 1.80
CA ILE A 144 0.20 29.26 1.31
C ILE A 144 -0.82 29.35 2.47
N ASP A 145 -0.50 28.70 3.58
CA ASP A 145 -1.31 28.69 4.81
C ASP A 145 -0.73 29.63 5.88
N ASN A 146 0.02 30.65 5.46
CA ASN A 146 0.52 31.73 6.32
C ASN A 146 1.40 31.29 7.51
N GLY A 147 2.08 30.13 7.42
CA GLY A 147 2.93 29.64 8.50
C GLY A 147 3.99 30.65 8.97
N ASN A 148 4.68 31.32 8.02
CA ASN A 148 5.68 32.35 8.32
C ASN A 148 5.09 33.55 9.08
N LEU A 149 3.87 33.95 8.71
CA LEU A 149 3.13 35.03 9.36
C LEU A 149 2.80 34.63 10.81
N PHE A 150 2.21 33.46 11.02
CA PHE A 150 1.87 33.00 12.37
C PHE A 150 3.08 32.84 13.28
N ARG A 151 4.23 32.37 12.76
CA ARG A 151 5.47 32.32 13.56
C ARG A 151 5.89 33.72 14.02
N SER A 152 5.80 34.70 13.11
CA SER A 152 6.18 36.09 13.40
C SER A 152 5.22 36.72 14.40
N LEU A 153 3.90 36.60 14.19
CA LEU A 153 2.87 37.11 15.07
C LEU A 153 2.92 36.45 16.46
N THR A 154 3.10 35.13 16.51
CA THR A 154 3.20 34.40 17.78
C THR A 154 4.45 34.81 18.53
N LYS A 155 5.59 34.96 17.84
CA LYS A 155 6.85 35.47 18.42
C LYS A 155 6.64 36.87 18.98
N HIS A 156 5.88 37.72 18.29
CA HIS A 156 5.52 39.05 18.77
C HIS A 156 4.73 38.98 20.09
N LEU A 157 3.74 38.08 20.19
CA LEU A 157 2.95 37.88 21.40
C LEU A 157 3.75 37.38 22.62
N LYS A 158 4.96 36.83 22.43
CA LYS A 158 5.89 36.48 23.53
C LYS A 158 6.38 37.71 24.29
N TYR A 159 6.51 38.82 23.57
CA TYR A 159 7.12 40.06 24.05
C TYR A 159 6.09 41.16 24.34
N LYS A 160 4.85 41.01 23.83
CA LYS A 160 3.75 41.93 24.08
C LYS A 160 3.05 41.63 25.40
N GLU A 161 2.94 42.65 26.26
CA GLU A 161 2.07 42.62 27.43
C GLU A 161 0.63 42.93 27.01
N PHE A 162 -0.37 42.36 27.70
CA PHE A 162 -1.77 42.66 27.37
C PHE A 162 -2.15 44.10 27.71
N GLU A 163 -3.06 44.68 26.94
CA GLU A 163 -3.60 46.01 27.22
C GLU A 163 -4.69 45.94 28.30
N LYS A 164 -4.78 46.99 29.13
CA LYS A 164 -5.81 47.05 30.17
C LYS A 164 -7.21 46.96 29.54
N GLY A 165 -8.06 46.09 30.09
CA GLY A 165 -9.41 45.90 29.57
C GLY A 165 -9.51 44.95 28.36
N THR A 166 -8.45 44.21 28.07
CA THR A 166 -8.47 43.13 27.07
C THR A 166 -8.57 41.75 27.71
N ASP A 167 -9.06 40.78 26.95
CA ASP A 167 -9.02 39.37 27.32
C ASP A 167 -7.58 38.86 27.24
N ARG A 168 -7.14 38.05 28.20
CA ARG A 168 -5.75 37.58 28.27
C ARG A 168 -5.63 36.25 28.99
N ASN A 169 -4.40 35.88 29.29
CA ASN A 169 -4.03 34.63 29.93
C ASN A 169 -4.66 33.43 29.18
N PHE A 170 -4.54 33.37 27.85
CA PHE A 170 -5.06 32.23 27.09
C PHE A 170 -4.22 30.98 27.36
N THR A 171 -4.86 29.84 27.60
CA THR A 171 -4.19 28.56 27.81
C THR A 171 -5.09 27.39 27.42
N ILE A 172 -4.51 26.22 27.15
CA ILE A 172 -5.23 24.98 26.90
C ILE A 172 -4.94 24.01 28.05
N LYS A 173 -5.99 23.50 28.68
CA LYS A 173 -5.91 22.50 29.76
C LYS A 173 -5.49 21.14 29.20
N LYS A 174 -5.09 20.23 30.10
CA LYS A 174 -4.74 18.83 29.73
C LYS A 174 -5.88 18.05 29.07
N ASP A 175 -7.12 18.46 29.30
CA ASP A 175 -8.31 17.86 28.68
C ASP A 175 -8.64 18.45 27.29
N GLY A 176 -7.78 19.33 26.77
CA GLY A 176 -7.96 20.02 25.50
C GLY A 176 -8.79 21.30 25.59
N THR A 177 -9.41 21.62 26.71
CA THR A 177 -10.27 22.81 26.83
C THR A 177 -9.44 24.09 26.85
N MET A 178 -9.70 25.00 25.90
CA MET A 178 -9.11 26.34 25.94
C MET A 178 -9.85 27.24 26.92
N THR A 179 -9.09 27.98 27.73
CA THR A 179 -9.61 28.95 28.68
C THR A 179 -8.86 30.26 28.62
N TYR A 180 -9.51 31.32 29.08
CA TYR A 180 -8.94 32.67 29.14
C TYR A 180 -9.45 33.42 30.37
N LEU A 181 -8.82 34.55 30.69
CA LEU A 181 -9.25 35.47 31.73
C LEU A 181 -9.95 36.68 31.08
N PRO A 182 -11.25 36.91 31.37
CA PRO A 182 -12.01 38.02 30.79
C PRO A 182 -11.49 39.40 31.21
N SER A 183 -11.61 40.38 30.31
CA SER A 183 -11.16 41.78 30.46
C SER A 183 -11.48 42.46 31.79
N ASN A 184 -12.62 42.11 32.39
CA ASN A 184 -13.12 42.70 33.64
C ASN A 184 -12.58 42.05 34.93
N LYS A 185 -11.71 41.04 34.83
CA LYS A 185 -11.05 40.41 35.99
C LYS A 185 -9.65 40.95 36.21
N GLU A 186 -8.97 40.55 37.29
CA GLU A 186 -7.56 40.87 37.53
C GLU A 186 -6.68 39.64 37.27
N SER A 187 -5.49 39.85 36.69
CA SER A 187 -4.53 38.78 36.44
C SER A 187 -3.71 38.52 37.70
N VAL A 188 -4.00 37.40 38.38
CA VAL A 188 -3.31 36.98 39.61
C VAL A 188 -2.43 35.76 39.32
N THR A 189 -1.22 35.77 39.89
CA THR A 189 -0.26 34.65 39.86
C THR A 189 -0.16 34.01 41.23
N THR A 190 -0.03 32.69 41.25
CA THR A 190 0.20 31.86 42.44
C THR A 190 1.69 31.83 42.82
N ASP A 191 2.00 31.35 44.03
CA ASP A 191 3.38 31.16 44.53
C ASP A 191 4.23 30.23 43.66
N ASN A 192 3.60 29.37 42.85
CA ASN A 192 4.27 28.43 41.94
C ASN A 192 4.47 29.01 40.52
N ASP A 193 4.45 30.34 40.34
CA ASP A 193 4.58 30.99 39.03
C ASP A 193 3.59 30.44 37.99
N THR A 194 2.33 30.25 38.40
CA THR A 194 1.23 29.93 37.48
C THR A 194 0.06 30.88 37.68
N TRP A 195 -0.77 31.09 36.66
CA TRP A 195 -1.97 31.91 36.81
C TRP A 195 -3.01 31.24 37.70
N GLU A 196 -3.71 32.04 38.50
CA GLU A 196 -4.88 31.55 39.23
C GLU A 196 -5.96 31.03 38.27
N LYS A 197 -6.70 30.02 38.76
CA LYS A 197 -7.77 29.36 38.03
C LYS A 197 -9.10 30.11 38.16
N THR A 198 -9.26 30.91 39.20
CA THR A 198 -10.50 31.63 39.53
C THR A 198 -10.84 32.66 38.45
N GLY A 199 -12.12 32.75 38.08
CA GLY A 199 -12.63 33.79 37.17
C GLY A 199 -12.32 33.56 35.68
N ARG A 200 -11.70 32.44 35.30
CA ARG A 200 -11.46 32.07 33.90
C ARG A 200 -12.72 31.52 33.24
N GLN A 201 -12.82 31.69 31.92
CA GLN A 201 -13.93 31.19 31.10
C GLN A 201 -13.43 30.26 30.00
N GLU A 202 -14.27 29.32 29.60
CA GLU A 202 -14.02 28.42 28.48
C GLU A 202 -14.33 29.11 27.15
N ILE A 203 -13.55 28.80 26.13
CA ILE A 203 -13.69 29.40 24.80
C ILE A 203 -13.36 28.37 23.72
N LYS A 204 -14.11 28.40 22.62
CA LYS A 204 -13.77 27.61 21.42
C LYS A 204 -12.48 28.14 20.80
N TYR A 205 -11.62 27.26 20.26
CA TYR A 205 -10.33 27.66 19.70
C TYR A 205 -10.43 28.79 18.68
N GLY A 206 -11.35 28.71 17.71
CA GLY A 206 -11.50 29.77 16.70
C GLY A 206 -11.83 31.15 17.29
N LYS A 207 -12.62 31.22 18.37
CA LYS A 207 -12.88 32.49 19.08
C LYS A 207 -11.68 32.95 19.91
N GLY A 208 -10.95 32.00 20.50
CA GLY A 208 -9.73 32.28 21.26
C GLY A 208 -8.61 32.83 20.37
N ILE A 209 -8.34 32.18 19.24
CA ILE A 209 -7.34 32.60 18.25
C ILE A 209 -7.60 34.04 17.80
N ARG A 210 -8.84 34.38 17.42
CA ARG A 210 -9.20 35.77 17.05
C ARG A 210 -8.82 36.76 18.14
N LYS A 211 -9.19 36.48 19.39
CA LYS A 211 -8.90 37.39 20.52
C LYS A 211 -7.40 37.51 20.83
N ILE A 212 -6.66 36.42 20.67
CA ILE A 212 -5.20 36.41 20.86
C ILE A 212 -4.53 37.31 19.81
N PHE A 213 -4.86 37.09 18.54
CA PHE A 213 -4.20 37.78 17.44
C PHE A 213 -4.77 39.16 17.12
N SER A 214 -6.02 39.48 17.49
CA SER A 214 -6.63 40.80 17.21
C SER A 214 -5.87 41.98 17.80
N SER A 215 -5.04 41.73 18.82
CA SER A 215 -4.17 42.75 19.40
C SER A 215 -2.93 43.07 18.56
N VAL A 216 -2.62 42.26 17.54
CA VAL A 216 -1.38 42.36 16.75
C VAL A 216 -1.62 42.32 15.25
N TYR A 217 -2.72 41.69 14.79
CA TYR A 217 -3.04 41.50 13.39
C TYR A 217 -4.51 41.15 13.19
N ASP A 218 -5.12 41.66 12.12
CA ASP A 218 -6.49 41.30 11.73
C ASP A 218 -6.47 39.97 10.98
N ILE A 219 -6.62 38.87 11.74
CA ILE A 219 -6.53 37.50 11.22
C ILE A 219 -7.75 37.13 10.37
N THR A 220 -7.53 36.52 9.20
CA THR A 220 -8.62 36.14 8.29
C THR A 220 -9.41 34.93 8.81
N GLU A 221 -10.63 34.71 8.30
CA GLU A 221 -11.44 33.52 8.63
C GLU A 221 -10.71 32.20 8.30
N LYS A 222 -10.06 32.14 7.13
CA LYS A 222 -9.26 30.99 6.70
C LYS A 222 -8.13 30.70 7.67
N ASP A 223 -7.44 31.73 8.12
CA ASP A 223 -6.33 31.63 9.07
C ASP A 223 -6.80 31.11 10.44
N VAL A 224 -7.95 31.62 10.91
CA VAL A 224 -8.58 31.16 12.15
C VAL A 224 -8.96 29.69 12.04
N GLU A 225 -9.58 29.28 10.94
CA GLU A 225 -9.99 27.90 10.70
C GLU A 225 -8.77 26.96 10.74
N THR A 226 -7.74 27.27 9.93
CA THR A 226 -6.49 26.50 9.84
C THR A 226 -5.85 26.27 11.22
N LEU A 227 -5.61 27.34 11.98
CA LEU A 227 -5.01 27.21 13.31
C LEU A 227 -5.93 26.48 14.31
N SER A 228 -7.25 26.68 14.21
CA SER A 228 -8.21 26.05 15.13
C SER A 228 -8.34 24.54 14.92
N ASN A 229 -8.23 24.08 13.68
CA ASN A 229 -8.24 22.66 13.33
C ASN A 229 -6.95 22.00 13.81
N LYS A 230 -5.78 22.60 13.55
CA LYS A 230 -4.50 22.09 14.05
C LYS A 230 -4.38 22.07 15.57
N LEU A 231 -4.90 23.09 16.27
CA LEU A 231 -5.00 23.04 17.74
C LEU A 231 -5.97 21.95 18.19
N SER A 232 -7.08 21.74 17.48
CA SER A 232 -8.01 20.65 17.79
C SER A 232 -7.39 19.28 17.64
N GLU A 233 -6.69 19.02 16.54
CA GLU A 233 -5.95 17.78 16.32
C GLU A 233 -4.96 17.53 17.46
N LYS A 234 -4.15 18.54 17.79
CA LYS A 234 -3.11 18.43 18.82
C LYS A 234 -3.66 18.17 20.23
N PHE A 235 -4.73 18.85 20.62
CA PHE A 235 -5.17 18.89 22.01
C PHE A 235 -6.43 18.08 22.32
N LYS A 236 -7.14 17.58 21.30
CA LYS A 236 -8.27 16.65 21.49
C LYS A 236 -7.85 15.19 21.40
N PHE A 237 -6.67 14.88 20.85
CA PHE A 237 -6.13 13.53 20.95
C PHE A 237 -5.88 13.20 22.44
N CYS A 238 -6.62 12.24 22.97
CA CYS A 238 -6.54 11.82 24.37
C CYS A 238 -6.01 10.39 24.52
N GLY A 239 -5.34 9.87 23.49
CA GLY A 239 -4.81 8.52 23.46
C GLY A 239 -3.43 8.39 24.11
N GLU A 240 -3.18 7.26 24.75
CA GLU A 240 -1.84 6.83 25.21
C GLU A 240 -1.19 5.98 24.11
N PHE A 241 0.02 6.37 23.70
CA PHE A 241 0.81 5.60 22.74
C PHE A 241 1.57 4.48 23.43
N ILE A 242 1.46 3.25 22.89
CA ILE A 242 2.17 2.07 23.38
C ILE A 242 2.74 1.32 22.17
N VAL A 243 4.02 0.93 22.26
CA VAL A 243 4.64 0.01 21.29
C VAL A 243 4.48 -1.40 21.82
N VAL A 244 3.96 -2.31 20.98
CA VAL A 244 3.72 -3.72 21.30
C VAL A 244 4.43 -4.62 20.28
N THR A 245 4.68 -5.87 20.67
CA THR A 245 5.47 -6.86 19.89
C THR A 245 4.90 -8.27 20.09
N GLY A 246 5.27 -9.22 19.23
CA GLY A 246 4.84 -10.62 19.36
C GLY A 246 3.32 -10.76 19.33
N THR A 247 2.78 -11.70 20.11
CA THR A 247 1.34 -12.01 20.15
C THR A 247 0.42 -10.85 20.57
N ASP A 248 0.96 -9.79 21.18
CA ASP A 248 0.18 -8.58 21.43
C ASP A 248 -0.23 -7.89 20.10
N ILE A 249 0.54 -8.07 19.02
CA ILE A 249 0.17 -7.56 17.69
C ILE A 249 -1.16 -8.19 17.25
N THR A 250 -1.27 -9.50 17.29
CA THR A 250 -2.50 -10.26 16.99
C THR A 250 -3.67 -9.80 17.84
N LYS A 251 -3.48 -9.74 19.16
CA LYS A 251 -4.49 -9.25 20.11
C LYS A 251 -5.03 -7.86 19.74
N TYR A 252 -4.15 -6.91 19.42
CA TYR A 252 -4.55 -5.54 19.08
C TYR A 252 -4.91 -5.35 17.59
N TYR A 253 -4.77 -6.38 16.75
CA TYR A 253 -5.42 -6.48 15.43
C TYR A 253 -6.91 -6.86 15.54
N HIS A 254 -7.28 -7.55 16.62
CA HIS A 254 -8.65 -8.03 16.80
C HIS A 254 -9.64 -6.87 17.05
N GLY A 255 -10.70 -6.79 16.25
CA GLY A 255 -11.66 -5.68 16.26
C GLY A 255 -12.38 -5.44 17.60
N ASN A 256 -12.56 -6.48 18.42
CA ASN A 256 -13.10 -6.37 19.79
C ASN A 256 -12.28 -5.46 20.73
N THR A 257 -11.03 -5.14 20.39
CA THR A 257 -10.19 -4.21 21.15
C THR A 257 -10.41 -2.74 20.77
N TYR A 258 -11.14 -2.46 19.69
CA TYR A 258 -11.25 -1.11 19.13
C TYR A 258 -12.26 -0.24 19.89
N ALA A 259 -12.02 1.06 19.86
CA ALA A 259 -12.93 2.07 20.38
C ALA A 259 -14.07 2.33 19.39
N ASN A 260 -15.22 2.80 19.91
CA ASN A 260 -16.29 3.29 19.05
C ASN A 260 -15.78 4.50 18.23
N ASN A 261 -16.11 4.55 16.94
CA ASN A 261 -15.66 5.59 16.00
C ASN A 261 -14.14 5.68 15.78
N ALA A 262 -13.44 4.54 15.78
CA ALA A 262 -12.01 4.44 15.49
C ALA A 262 -11.60 4.66 14.01
N GLY A 263 -12.48 5.25 13.20
CA GLY A 263 -12.20 5.57 11.79
C GLY A 263 -11.88 4.34 10.95
N SER A 264 -10.79 4.39 10.18
CA SER A 264 -10.40 3.33 9.24
C SER A 264 -10.09 1.98 9.89
N LEU A 265 -9.87 1.93 11.21
CA LEU A 265 -9.75 0.66 11.95
C LEU A 265 -10.97 -0.24 11.82
N ASN A 266 -12.17 0.35 11.87
CA ASN A 266 -13.42 -0.42 11.83
C ASN A 266 -13.68 -1.05 10.46
N SER A 267 -13.02 -0.54 9.42
CA SER A 267 -13.07 -1.05 8.05
C SER A 267 -11.86 -1.94 7.71
N SER A 268 -11.01 -2.29 8.67
CA SER A 268 -9.87 -3.18 8.45
C SER A 268 -10.35 -4.61 8.19
N CYS A 269 -10.01 -5.16 7.03
CA CYS A 269 -10.42 -6.53 6.62
C CYS A 269 -9.85 -7.60 7.56
N MET A 270 -8.61 -7.42 8.03
CA MET A 270 -7.93 -8.36 8.93
C MET A 270 -8.36 -8.26 10.41
N ARG A 271 -9.43 -7.53 10.76
CA ARG A 271 -9.87 -7.38 12.17
C ARG A 271 -10.67 -8.57 12.70
N GLY A 272 -11.05 -9.49 11.81
CA GLY A 272 -11.87 -10.65 12.13
C GLY A 272 -11.13 -11.70 12.95
N SER A 273 -11.90 -12.53 13.66
CA SER A 273 -11.34 -13.64 14.45
C SER A 273 -10.71 -14.73 13.56
N CYS A 274 -11.21 -14.90 12.32
CA CYS A 274 -10.61 -15.81 11.33
C CYS A 274 -9.20 -15.39 10.91
N CYS A 275 -8.87 -14.09 10.95
CA CYS A 275 -7.57 -13.58 10.50
C CYS A 275 -6.45 -13.74 11.54
N GLN A 276 -6.76 -14.18 12.76
CA GLN A 276 -5.80 -14.20 13.87
C GLN A 276 -4.67 -15.21 13.65
N THR A 277 -4.88 -16.22 12.80
CA THR A 277 -3.88 -17.22 12.44
C THR A 277 -2.83 -16.71 11.44
N PHE A 278 -3.05 -15.54 10.81
CA PHE A 278 -2.22 -15.06 9.70
C PHE A 278 -1.11 -14.10 10.14
N PHE A 279 -0.99 -13.80 11.43
CA PHE A 279 -0.10 -12.73 11.91
C PHE A 279 1.30 -13.18 12.32
N GLY A 280 1.65 -14.45 12.16
CA GLY A 280 2.98 -14.99 12.53
C GLY A 280 4.14 -14.15 11.97
N LEU A 281 4.01 -13.70 10.72
CA LEU A 281 4.97 -12.79 10.08
C LEU A 281 5.17 -11.49 10.87
N TYR A 282 4.09 -10.83 11.30
CA TYR A 282 4.21 -9.59 12.10
C TYR A 282 4.72 -9.86 13.50
N GLU A 283 4.27 -10.92 14.16
CA GLU A 283 4.67 -11.25 15.52
C GLU A 283 6.19 -11.42 15.65
N GLN A 284 6.83 -11.98 14.62
CA GLN A 284 8.25 -12.28 14.62
C GLN A 284 9.13 -11.16 14.05
N ASN A 285 8.63 -10.37 13.10
CA ASN A 285 9.46 -9.46 12.31
C ASN A 285 9.09 -7.98 12.46
N ALA A 286 7.95 -7.64 13.08
CA ALA A 286 7.48 -6.27 13.22
C ALA A 286 7.26 -5.85 14.69
N LYS A 287 7.12 -4.55 14.89
CA LYS A 287 6.48 -3.98 16.09
C LYS A 287 5.18 -3.29 15.66
N MET A 288 4.33 -2.94 16.62
CA MET A 288 3.13 -2.15 16.33
C MET A 288 2.98 -1.01 17.33
N LEU A 289 2.74 0.19 16.82
CA LEU A 289 2.31 1.32 17.65
C LEU A 289 0.79 1.30 17.76
N ILE A 290 0.26 1.41 18.98
CA ILE A 290 -1.17 1.57 19.24
C ILE A 290 -1.44 2.85 20.02
N ALA A 291 -2.62 3.43 19.83
CA ALA A 291 -3.15 4.50 20.65
C ALA A 291 -4.36 4.00 21.46
N LEU A 292 -4.28 4.01 22.80
CA LEU A 292 -5.37 3.59 23.67
C LEU A 292 -6.14 4.78 24.24
N ASN A 293 -7.48 4.72 24.21
CA ASN A 293 -8.33 5.68 24.91
C ASN A 293 -8.35 5.41 26.43
N ARG A 294 -9.09 6.24 27.18
CA ARG A 294 -9.26 6.10 28.64
C ARG A 294 -9.88 4.76 29.07
N ASP A 295 -10.67 4.14 28.20
CA ASP A 295 -11.31 2.83 28.41
C ASP A 295 -10.41 1.66 27.98
N ARG A 296 -9.12 1.93 27.68
CA ARG A 296 -8.14 0.94 27.20
C ARG A 296 -8.55 0.29 25.87
N LYS A 297 -9.29 1.00 25.02
CA LYS A 297 -9.67 0.60 23.66
C LYS A 297 -8.80 1.29 22.61
N VAL A 298 -8.47 0.56 21.55
CA VAL A 298 -7.59 1.04 20.46
C VAL A 298 -8.33 2.07 19.60
N MET A 299 -7.73 3.25 19.45
CA MET A 299 -8.20 4.35 18.60
C MET A 299 -7.43 4.47 17.29
N GLY A 300 -6.21 3.93 17.26
CA GLY A 300 -5.38 3.85 16.07
C GLY A 300 -4.27 2.83 16.22
N ARG A 301 -3.74 2.34 15.10
CA ARG A 301 -2.57 1.46 15.06
C ARG A 301 -1.77 1.62 13.76
N ALA A 302 -0.49 1.29 13.80
CA ALA A 302 0.39 1.21 12.65
C ALA A 302 1.51 0.19 12.93
N LEU A 303 1.87 -0.63 11.94
CA LEU A 303 3.07 -1.46 12.03
C LEU A 303 4.32 -0.58 11.97
N LEU A 304 5.37 -1.02 12.66
CA LEU A 304 6.67 -0.39 12.72
C LEU A 304 7.71 -1.42 12.28
N TRP A 305 8.44 -1.07 11.22
CA TRP A 305 9.52 -1.84 10.66
C TRP A 305 10.82 -1.11 10.96
N ASP A 306 11.75 -1.75 11.68
CA ASP A 306 12.98 -1.11 12.15
C ASP A 306 14.19 -1.39 11.24
N GLU A 307 14.09 -2.39 10.37
CA GLU A 307 15.15 -2.90 9.49
C GLU A 307 14.66 -2.87 8.04
N VAL A 308 14.34 -1.68 7.52
CA VAL A 308 13.93 -1.50 6.12
C VAL A 308 15.15 -1.11 5.30
N HIS A 309 15.40 -1.85 4.23
CA HIS A 309 16.52 -1.63 3.32
C HIS A 309 16.07 -0.87 2.07
N THR A 310 16.99 -0.10 1.49
CA THR A 310 16.79 0.70 0.29
C THR A 310 18.15 1.08 -0.29
N ASP A 311 18.25 1.27 -1.60
CA ASP A 311 19.49 1.73 -2.24
C ASP A 311 19.81 3.20 -1.95
N ASN A 312 18.86 3.95 -1.38
CA ASN A 312 19.03 5.38 -1.07
C ASN A 312 19.89 5.61 0.19
N TYR A 313 20.05 4.61 1.06
CA TYR A 313 20.73 4.72 2.34
C TYR A 313 21.59 3.48 2.61
N ASP A 314 22.83 3.67 3.07
CA ASP A 314 23.74 2.57 3.40
C ASP A 314 23.29 1.76 4.63
N GLU A 315 22.58 2.40 5.55
CA GLU A 315 22.09 1.81 6.80
C GLU A 315 20.57 1.62 6.75
N PRO A 316 20.01 0.56 7.37
CA PRO A 316 18.58 0.34 7.42
C PRO A 316 17.83 1.52 8.03
N ILE A 317 16.66 1.83 7.46
CA ILE A 317 15.77 2.88 7.92
C ILE A 317 14.62 2.29 8.73
N LYS A 318 13.96 3.16 9.50
CA LYS A 318 12.74 2.83 10.23
C LYS A 318 11.51 3.34 9.50
N LEU A 319 10.52 2.49 9.28
CA LEU A 319 9.28 2.83 8.60
C LEU A 319 8.06 2.53 9.47
N MET A 320 7.20 3.53 9.63
CA MET A 320 5.83 3.37 10.10
C MET A 320 4.95 3.12 8.88
N ASP A 321 4.35 1.93 8.85
CA ASP A 321 3.44 1.51 7.79
C ASP A 321 2.11 2.29 7.85
N ARG A 322 1.10 1.86 7.08
CA ARG A 322 -0.21 2.50 7.05
C ARG A 322 -0.80 2.66 8.45
N ILE A 323 -1.20 3.88 8.75
CA ILE A 323 -1.82 4.29 9.99
C ILE A 323 -3.33 4.13 9.86
N TYR A 324 -3.90 3.26 10.68
CA TYR A 324 -5.34 3.10 10.82
C TYR A 324 -5.85 3.91 12.00
N GLY A 325 -6.93 4.66 11.83
CA GLY A 325 -7.51 5.54 12.84
C GLY A 325 -8.47 6.57 12.23
N ASN A 326 -8.95 7.50 13.05
CA ASN A 326 -9.58 8.73 12.56
C ASN A 326 -8.53 9.83 12.28
N ASP A 327 -8.91 10.92 11.60
CA ASP A 327 -7.98 11.98 11.18
C ASP A 327 -7.11 12.52 12.33
N ILE A 328 -7.72 12.79 13.49
CA ILE A 328 -7.01 13.28 14.69
C ILE A 328 -5.95 12.26 15.15
N THR A 329 -6.30 10.98 15.12
CA THR A 329 -5.38 9.90 15.51
C THR A 329 -4.25 9.76 14.50
N ILE A 330 -4.56 9.81 13.20
CA ILE A 330 -3.57 9.71 12.13
C ILE A 330 -2.52 10.82 12.25
N GLU A 331 -2.92 12.06 12.48
CA GLU A 331 -1.98 13.18 12.66
C GLU A 331 -1.11 13.02 13.93
N ALA A 332 -1.67 12.45 15.00
CA ALA A 332 -0.92 12.14 16.21
C ALA A 332 0.15 11.05 15.97
N PHE A 333 -0.16 10.01 15.19
CA PHE A 333 0.79 8.96 14.79
C PHE A 333 1.92 9.53 13.93
N LYS A 334 1.63 10.39 12.94
CA LYS A 334 2.67 11.08 12.14
C LYS A 334 3.60 11.92 13.01
N THR A 335 3.04 12.62 13.99
CA THR A 335 3.82 13.37 14.98
C THR A 335 4.71 12.44 15.82
N TRP A 336 4.19 11.27 16.22
CA TRP A 336 4.98 10.26 16.91
C TRP A 336 6.12 9.74 16.03
N ALA A 337 5.86 9.42 14.76
CA ALA A 337 6.86 8.94 13.81
C ALA A 337 8.00 9.95 13.66
N TYR A 338 7.66 11.22 13.45
CA TYR A 338 8.62 12.32 13.39
C TYR A 338 9.50 12.39 14.64
N ASN A 339 8.91 12.34 15.83
CA ASN A 339 9.64 12.44 17.10
C ASN A 339 10.52 11.22 17.42
N ASN A 340 10.24 10.07 16.77
CA ASN A 340 10.96 8.81 17.01
C ASN A 340 11.81 8.38 15.80
N ASN A 341 12.03 9.29 14.85
CA ASN A 341 12.84 9.07 13.66
C ASN A 341 12.36 7.91 12.77
N TYR A 342 11.04 7.80 12.57
CA TYR A 342 10.43 6.90 11.59
C TYR A 342 10.02 7.67 10.33
N PHE A 343 10.34 7.09 9.17
CA PHE A 343 9.65 7.38 7.92
C PHE A 343 8.19 6.96 8.06
N HIS A 344 7.29 7.57 7.30
CA HIS A 344 5.92 7.09 7.21
C HIS A 344 5.33 7.28 5.82
N LYS A 345 4.34 6.47 5.44
CA LYS A 345 3.65 6.65 4.14
C LYS A 345 3.13 8.08 3.98
N ALA A 346 3.28 8.64 2.78
CA ALA A 346 2.75 9.96 2.44
C ALA A 346 1.21 9.93 2.36
N HIS A 347 0.65 8.82 1.89
CA HIS A 347 -0.77 8.57 1.78
C HIS A 347 -1.17 7.35 2.62
N GLN A 348 -2.23 7.47 3.41
CA GLN A 348 -2.69 6.42 4.33
C GLN A 348 -3.69 5.46 3.66
N ASN A 349 -3.34 5.03 2.44
CA ASN A 349 -4.11 4.13 1.59
C ASN A 349 -3.32 2.83 1.32
N TYR A 350 -3.93 1.88 0.61
CA TYR A 350 -3.31 0.60 0.25
C TYR A 350 -2.51 0.67 -1.06
N SER A 351 -2.79 1.65 -1.92
CA SER A 351 -2.27 1.72 -3.28
C SER A 351 -0.86 2.31 -3.34
N ASP A 352 -0.60 3.35 -2.55
CA ASP A 352 0.69 4.07 -2.56
C ASP A 352 1.68 3.42 -1.60
N ALA A 353 2.60 2.61 -2.12
CA ALA A 353 3.59 1.87 -1.32
C ALA A 353 5.01 2.47 -1.36
N ASP A 354 5.32 3.32 -2.34
CA ASP A 354 6.66 3.87 -2.60
C ASP A 354 6.86 5.29 -2.07
N LEU A 355 5.79 6.07 -1.88
CA LEU A 355 5.87 7.48 -1.50
C LEU A 355 5.88 7.64 0.04
N VAL A 356 7.04 7.97 0.60
CA VAL A 356 7.28 8.13 2.03
C VAL A 356 7.63 9.57 2.42
N ILE A 357 7.42 9.91 3.69
CA ILE A 357 7.83 11.18 4.32
C ILE A 357 8.97 10.89 5.29
N MET A 358 10.06 11.66 5.16
CA MET A 358 11.27 11.47 5.97
C MET A 358 11.08 11.91 7.43
N PRO A 359 11.69 11.20 8.39
CA PRO A 359 11.86 11.73 9.72
C PRO A 359 12.75 12.97 9.62
N ASN A 360 12.42 14.04 10.33
CA ASN A 360 13.08 15.36 10.27
C ASN A 360 12.62 16.31 9.15
N SER A 361 11.72 15.90 8.25
CA SER A 361 11.07 16.81 7.30
C SER A 361 9.66 16.31 6.99
N SER A 362 8.68 16.82 7.74
CA SER A 362 7.25 16.50 7.59
C SER A 362 6.65 16.82 6.20
N LYS A 363 7.45 17.37 5.28
CA LYS A 363 7.02 17.85 3.96
C LYS A 363 7.84 17.35 2.78
N SER A 364 8.99 16.71 2.99
CA SER A 364 9.73 16.10 1.88
C SER A 364 9.17 14.71 1.64
N LYS A 365 8.47 14.55 0.52
CA LYS A 365 8.06 13.26 0.01
C LYS A 365 9.16 12.71 -0.88
N GLU A 366 9.44 11.42 -0.76
CA GLU A 366 10.41 10.72 -1.58
C GLU A 366 9.77 9.42 -2.08
N LYS A 367 9.94 9.13 -3.37
CA LYS A 367 9.64 7.81 -3.91
C LYS A 367 10.85 6.93 -3.63
N MET A 368 10.61 5.77 -3.03
CA MET A 368 11.67 4.90 -2.57
C MET A 368 11.27 3.45 -2.81
N GLU A 369 12.13 2.72 -3.50
CA GLU A 369 12.09 1.27 -3.51
C GLU A 369 12.70 0.77 -2.20
N MET A 370 11.95 -0.10 -1.53
CA MET A 370 12.27 -0.56 -0.19
C MET A 370 11.94 -2.04 -0.07
N TRP A 371 12.70 -2.74 0.76
CA TRP A 371 12.41 -4.13 1.11
C TRP A 371 12.67 -4.41 2.58
N ILE A 372 12.05 -5.47 3.07
CA ILE A 372 12.31 -6.08 4.37
C ILE A 372 12.74 -7.53 4.17
N ASP A 373 13.63 -8.01 5.02
CA ASP A 373 13.97 -9.42 5.10
C ASP A 373 13.26 -10.02 6.33
N VAL A 374 12.44 -11.06 6.11
CA VAL A 374 11.68 -11.75 7.17
C VAL A 374 12.04 -13.22 7.23
N LYS A 375 11.82 -13.85 8.39
CA LYS A 375 11.92 -15.31 8.51
C LYS A 375 10.65 -15.97 8.02
N GLY A 376 10.76 -17.15 7.41
CA GLY A 376 9.64 -18.00 7.01
C GLY A 376 10.00 -19.50 7.14
N PRO A 377 9.21 -20.40 6.53
CA PRO A 377 7.88 -20.16 5.95
C PRO A 377 6.80 -19.99 7.03
N TYR A 378 5.59 -19.55 6.64
CA TYR A 378 4.40 -19.51 7.50
C TYR A 378 3.25 -20.30 6.88
N GLU A 379 2.38 -20.89 7.71
CA GLU A 379 1.16 -21.58 7.24
C GLU A 379 0.19 -20.65 6.50
N ALA A 380 0.23 -19.36 6.82
CA ALA A 380 -0.61 -18.33 6.20
C ALA A 380 0.07 -16.96 6.34
N TYR A 381 -0.16 -16.10 5.34
CA TYR A 381 0.45 -14.77 5.26
C TYR A 381 -0.60 -13.67 5.44
N PRO A 382 -0.30 -12.59 6.19
CA PRO A 382 -1.24 -11.50 6.37
C PRO A 382 -1.30 -10.60 5.13
N TYR A 383 -2.42 -9.90 4.94
CA TYR A 383 -2.52 -8.80 3.97
C TYR A 383 -1.49 -7.71 4.30
N MET A 384 -0.68 -7.30 3.32
CA MET A 384 0.38 -6.30 3.50
C MET A 384 0.05 -4.97 2.80
N ASP A 385 0.14 -3.84 3.52
CA ASP A 385 -0.16 -2.50 2.98
C ASP A 385 1.02 -1.85 2.21
N THR A 386 2.25 -2.21 2.54
CA THR A 386 3.46 -1.61 1.94
C THR A 386 4.36 -2.67 1.32
N PHE A 387 4.95 -3.56 2.12
CA PHE A 387 5.82 -4.64 1.63
C PHE A 387 4.97 -5.85 1.26
N LYS A 388 4.67 -6.02 -0.02
CA LYS A 388 3.59 -6.90 -0.47
C LYS A 388 3.94 -7.85 -1.60
N SER A 389 5.19 -7.89 -2.05
CA SER A 389 5.56 -8.73 -3.18
C SER A 389 6.93 -9.37 -3.01
N THR A 390 7.12 -10.58 -3.53
CA THR A 390 8.38 -11.33 -3.44
C THR A 390 8.47 -12.38 -4.55
N ASP A 391 9.69 -12.69 -4.98
CA ASP A 391 9.99 -13.86 -5.83
C ASP A 391 10.39 -15.09 -4.99
N ASP A 392 10.61 -14.92 -3.69
CA ASP A 392 11.02 -16.02 -2.82
C ASP A 392 9.82 -16.96 -2.60
N ASP A 393 10.05 -18.26 -2.76
CA ASP A 393 9.05 -19.30 -2.54
C ASP A 393 8.56 -19.27 -1.08
N LEU A 394 7.29 -18.89 -0.88
CA LEU A 394 6.68 -18.71 0.43
C LEU A 394 6.41 -20.03 1.17
N CYS A 395 6.42 -21.17 0.46
CA CYS A 395 6.22 -22.49 1.05
C CYS A 395 7.52 -23.04 1.65
N ASP A 396 8.66 -22.76 1.03
CA ASP A 396 9.94 -23.42 1.36
C ASP A 396 11.04 -22.46 1.86
N SER A 397 10.92 -21.15 1.64
CA SER A 397 11.98 -20.21 1.97
C SER A 397 12.04 -19.86 3.46
N THR A 398 13.21 -20.11 4.07
CA THR A 398 13.46 -19.75 5.48
C THR A 398 13.75 -18.26 5.69
N HIS A 399 14.16 -17.57 4.64
CA HIS A 399 14.41 -16.14 4.59
C HIS A 399 13.72 -15.62 3.34
N ILE A 400 12.82 -14.65 3.52
CA ILE A 400 11.95 -14.12 2.47
C ILE A 400 12.18 -12.63 2.43
N ARG A 401 12.49 -12.10 1.26
CA ARG A 401 12.62 -10.68 1.00
C ARG A 401 11.34 -10.16 0.38
N ILE A 402 10.72 -9.19 1.04
CA ILE A 402 9.44 -8.63 0.61
C ILE A 402 9.63 -7.16 0.22
N TYR A 403 9.26 -6.84 -1.01
CA TYR A 403 9.40 -5.55 -1.65
C TYR A 403 8.10 -4.74 -1.61
N ASN A 404 8.21 -3.43 -1.83
CA ASN A 404 7.08 -2.50 -1.85
C ASN A 404 6.50 -2.20 -3.25
N ASN A 405 7.07 -2.75 -4.33
CA ASN A 405 6.50 -2.66 -5.68
C ASN A 405 5.58 -3.89 -5.95
N LYS A 406 5.09 -4.09 -7.19
CA LYS A 406 4.21 -5.24 -7.53
C LYS A 406 4.78 -6.08 -8.66
N ASP A 407 6.10 -6.06 -8.83
CA ASP A 407 6.74 -6.58 -10.04
C ASP A 407 7.29 -8.01 -9.85
N TYR A 408 6.75 -8.75 -8.87
CA TYR A 408 7.27 -10.05 -8.41
C TYR A 408 6.17 -11.12 -8.33
N ASP A 409 6.58 -12.39 -8.32
CA ASP A 409 5.72 -13.55 -8.53
C ASP A 409 4.59 -13.70 -7.48
N TYR A 410 4.89 -13.49 -6.20
CA TYR A 410 3.89 -13.56 -5.12
C TYR A 410 3.43 -12.18 -4.68
N VAL A 411 2.11 -11.99 -4.52
CA VAL A 411 1.50 -10.75 -3.98
C VAL A 411 0.69 -11.03 -2.71
N LEU A 412 1.07 -10.38 -1.60
CA LEU A 412 0.48 -10.54 -0.27
C LEU A 412 -0.68 -9.54 -0.05
N GLU A 413 -1.64 -9.47 -0.97
CA GLU A 413 -2.83 -8.59 -0.88
C GLU A 413 -4.14 -9.38 -0.63
N SER A 414 -4.04 -10.68 -0.32
CA SER A 414 -5.21 -11.47 0.07
C SER A 414 -5.63 -11.23 1.53
N THR A 415 -6.94 -11.14 1.75
CA THR A 415 -7.50 -10.97 3.10
C THR A 415 -7.90 -12.29 3.77
N ASN A 416 -7.81 -13.40 3.04
CA ASN A 416 -8.16 -14.74 3.51
C ASN A 416 -6.96 -15.52 4.10
N GLY A 417 -5.76 -14.95 4.06
CA GLY A 417 -4.53 -15.53 4.61
C GLY A 417 -3.76 -16.43 3.63
N TYR A 418 -4.32 -16.71 2.47
CA TYR A 418 -3.75 -17.55 1.43
C TYR A 418 -3.34 -16.72 0.21
N LEU A 419 -2.31 -17.19 -0.52
CA LEU A 419 -1.84 -16.58 -1.77
C LEU A 419 -2.97 -16.57 -2.81
N ASP A 420 -3.05 -15.49 -3.59
CA ASP A 420 -4.21 -15.05 -4.38
C ASP A 420 -5.09 -16.19 -4.94
N ASP A 421 -6.40 -16.04 -4.73
CA ASP A 421 -7.48 -17.02 -4.94
C ASP A 421 -7.78 -17.35 -6.43
N GLU A 422 -7.19 -16.66 -7.40
CA GLU A 422 -7.52 -16.88 -8.82
C GLU A 422 -6.74 -18.04 -9.44
N ASP A 423 -5.52 -18.30 -8.96
CA ASP A 423 -4.63 -19.33 -9.50
C ASP A 423 -4.52 -20.56 -8.58
N TYR A 424 -5.41 -20.70 -7.59
CA TYR A 424 -5.42 -21.85 -6.69
C TYR A 424 -6.81 -22.47 -6.59
N VAL A 425 -6.86 -23.80 -6.65
CA VAL A 425 -8.07 -24.62 -6.56
C VAL A 425 -7.99 -25.53 -5.35
N VAL A 426 -9.12 -26.12 -4.95
CA VAL A 426 -9.19 -27.10 -3.86
C VAL A 426 -9.43 -28.48 -4.48
N LEU A 427 -8.51 -29.40 -4.23
CA LEU A 427 -8.56 -30.78 -4.72
C LEU A 427 -9.63 -31.61 -4.00
N GLU A 428 -9.94 -32.80 -4.52
CA GLU A 428 -10.89 -33.76 -3.95
C GLU A 428 -10.56 -34.15 -2.49
N ASN A 429 -9.26 -34.19 -2.16
CA ASN A 429 -8.77 -34.51 -0.82
C ASN A 429 -8.75 -33.31 0.15
N GLY A 430 -9.17 -32.12 -0.31
CA GLY A 430 -9.24 -30.89 0.46
C GLY A 430 -7.92 -30.10 0.53
N THR A 431 -6.87 -30.56 -0.14
CA THR A 431 -5.61 -29.81 -0.30
C THR A 431 -5.82 -28.66 -1.29
N ARG A 432 -5.13 -27.53 -1.06
CA ARG A 432 -5.15 -26.37 -1.97
C ARG A 432 -3.91 -26.41 -2.86
N GLU A 433 -4.11 -26.27 -4.16
CA GLU A 433 -3.05 -26.43 -5.17
C GLU A 433 -3.15 -25.34 -6.23
N HIS A 434 -2.02 -24.97 -6.82
CA HIS A 434 -1.99 -23.99 -7.91
C HIS A 434 -2.61 -24.60 -9.18
N VAL A 435 -3.35 -23.81 -9.95
CA VAL A 435 -4.05 -24.24 -11.17
C VAL A 435 -3.11 -24.86 -12.21
N ASP A 436 -1.85 -24.43 -12.26
CA ASP A 436 -0.82 -25.03 -13.13
C ASP A 436 -0.50 -26.50 -12.79
N TYR A 437 -0.77 -26.93 -11.56
CA TYR A 437 -0.56 -28.31 -11.09
C TYR A 437 -1.88 -29.05 -10.84
N ALA A 438 -3.01 -28.48 -11.29
CA ALA A 438 -4.32 -29.07 -11.12
C ALA A 438 -5.11 -29.16 -12.43
N CYS A 439 -5.85 -30.26 -12.58
CA CYS A 439 -6.79 -30.53 -13.68
C CYS A 439 -8.22 -30.52 -13.14
N HIS A 440 -9.16 -29.87 -13.84
CA HIS A 440 -10.58 -30.02 -13.53
C HIS A 440 -11.13 -31.21 -14.30
N VAL A 441 -11.65 -32.21 -13.58
CA VAL A 441 -12.27 -33.40 -14.15
C VAL A 441 -13.79 -33.19 -14.17
N GLU A 442 -14.31 -32.86 -15.35
CA GLU A 442 -15.72 -32.45 -15.53
C GLU A 442 -16.71 -33.54 -15.07
N ARG A 443 -16.36 -34.83 -15.22
CA ARG A 443 -17.18 -35.97 -14.82
C ARG A 443 -17.57 -35.95 -13.33
N TYR A 444 -16.65 -35.51 -12.48
CA TYR A 444 -16.83 -35.45 -11.03
C TYR A 444 -17.14 -34.03 -10.54
N ASP A 445 -16.94 -33.02 -11.40
CA ASP A 445 -16.96 -31.60 -11.05
C ASP A 445 -15.97 -31.28 -9.92
N GLU A 446 -14.81 -31.92 -9.97
CA GLU A 446 -13.76 -31.86 -8.95
C GLU A 446 -12.40 -31.53 -9.58
N TRP A 447 -11.50 -30.95 -8.79
CA TRP A 447 -10.12 -30.72 -9.18
C TRP A 447 -9.23 -31.83 -8.64
N HIS A 448 -8.26 -32.26 -9.44
CA HIS A 448 -7.27 -33.29 -9.09
C HIS A 448 -5.87 -32.78 -9.43
N HIS A 449 -4.84 -33.43 -8.86
CA HIS A 449 -3.45 -33.15 -9.21
C HIS A 449 -3.17 -33.62 -10.64
N THR A 450 -2.36 -32.89 -11.42
CA THR A 450 -2.06 -33.23 -12.82
C THR A 450 -1.46 -34.62 -13.01
N ASP A 451 -0.70 -35.11 -12.03
CA ASP A 451 -0.11 -36.45 -12.04
C ASP A 451 -1.13 -37.60 -12.02
N ASP A 452 -2.37 -37.33 -11.60
CA ASP A 452 -3.46 -38.33 -11.55
C ASP A 452 -4.40 -38.24 -12.77
N CYS A 453 -4.16 -37.28 -13.68
CA CYS A 453 -5.01 -36.97 -14.82
C CYS A 453 -4.34 -37.22 -16.17
N VAL A 454 -5.18 -37.49 -17.17
CA VAL A 454 -4.79 -37.50 -18.59
C VAL A 454 -5.76 -36.65 -19.41
N TYR A 455 -5.29 -36.05 -20.49
CA TYR A 455 -6.14 -35.33 -21.44
C TYR A 455 -6.56 -36.29 -22.55
N THR A 456 -7.87 -36.46 -22.73
CA THR A 456 -8.46 -37.44 -23.65
C THR A 456 -8.72 -36.85 -25.04
N GLU A 457 -8.90 -37.72 -26.04
CA GLU A 457 -9.31 -37.31 -27.40
C GLU A 457 -10.73 -36.70 -27.41
N ASP A 458 -11.54 -36.95 -26.38
CA ASP A 458 -12.83 -36.28 -26.14
C ASP A 458 -12.67 -34.81 -25.68
N CYS A 459 -11.42 -34.31 -25.65
CA CYS A 459 -11.04 -32.94 -25.29
C CYS A 459 -11.31 -32.56 -23.83
N VAL A 460 -11.34 -33.55 -22.92
CA VAL A 460 -11.55 -33.37 -21.48
C VAL A 460 -10.43 -34.02 -20.68
N TYR A 461 -10.21 -33.55 -19.45
CA TYR A 461 -9.37 -34.24 -18.48
C TYR A 461 -10.17 -35.35 -17.77
N GLU A 462 -9.56 -36.53 -17.66
CA GLU A 462 -10.09 -37.69 -16.94
C GLU A 462 -9.02 -38.23 -15.99
N LEU A 463 -9.46 -38.96 -14.96
CA LEU A 463 -8.54 -39.70 -14.10
C LEU A 463 -7.89 -40.84 -14.89
N MET A 464 -6.60 -41.10 -14.67
CA MET A 464 -5.88 -42.21 -15.31
C MET A 464 -6.60 -43.56 -15.14
N ASP A 465 -7.24 -43.77 -13.99
CA ASP A 465 -8.00 -44.99 -13.66
C ASP A 465 -9.34 -45.11 -14.42
N ASP A 466 -9.84 -44.02 -15.02
CA ASP A 466 -11.10 -43.95 -15.76
C ASP A 466 -10.92 -43.70 -17.26
N ALA A 467 -9.69 -43.57 -17.72
CA ALA A 467 -9.32 -43.47 -19.11
C ALA A 467 -8.70 -44.79 -19.62
N ILE A 468 -8.70 -44.96 -20.94
CA ILE A 468 -8.11 -46.10 -21.64
C ILE A 468 -7.10 -45.57 -22.65
N GLU A 469 -5.88 -46.11 -22.60
CA GLU A 469 -4.84 -45.80 -23.57
C GLU A 469 -4.95 -46.77 -24.77
N VAL A 470 -5.07 -46.21 -25.98
CA VAL A 470 -5.06 -46.94 -27.26
C VAL A 470 -4.12 -46.19 -28.20
N ASP A 471 -3.11 -46.86 -28.74
CA ASP A 471 -2.12 -46.28 -29.66
C ASP A 471 -1.47 -44.96 -29.20
N ASP A 472 -0.96 -44.93 -27.97
CA ASP A 472 -0.34 -43.76 -27.32
C ASP A 472 -1.27 -42.54 -27.16
N ARG A 473 -2.60 -42.75 -27.25
CA ARG A 473 -3.62 -41.73 -27.00
C ARG A 473 -4.61 -42.18 -25.94
N TRP A 474 -5.15 -41.22 -25.21
CA TRP A 474 -6.09 -41.47 -24.12
C TRP A 474 -7.52 -41.22 -24.55
N TYR A 475 -8.41 -42.14 -24.22
CA TYR A 475 -9.84 -42.07 -24.48
C TYR A 475 -10.58 -42.19 -23.16
N SER A 476 -11.74 -41.54 -23.03
CA SER A 476 -12.64 -41.84 -21.92
C SER A 476 -13.09 -43.30 -22.01
N ARG A 477 -13.25 -44.00 -20.88
CA ARG A 477 -13.68 -45.42 -20.87
C ARG A 477 -15.01 -45.67 -21.61
N ASP A 478 -15.85 -44.66 -21.69
CA ASP A 478 -17.15 -44.62 -22.34
C ASP A 478 -17.14 -43.86 -23.68
N SER A 479 -15.95 -43.60 -24.24
CA SER A 479 -15.82 -42.99 -25.57
C SER A 479 -16.40 -43.90 -26.66
N ASP A 480 -17.15 -43.31 -27.59
CA ASP A 480 -17.76 -43.99 -28.73
C ASP A 480 -16.72 -44.38 -29.81
N ASP A 481 -15.47 -43.92 -29.68
CA ASP A 481 -14.39 -44.14 -30.63
C ASP A 481 -13.56 -45.42 -30.32
N ILE A 482 -13.79 -46.06 -29.16
CA ILE A 482 -13.10 -47.29 -28.76
C ILE A 482 -14.08 -48.43 -28.47
N VAL A 483 -13.66 -49.66 -28.73
CA VAL A 483 -14.40 -50.89 -28.44
C VAL A 483 -13.47 -51.96 -27.88
N TYR A 484 -14.00 -52.81 -27.00
CA TYR A 484 -13.24 -53.95 -26.49
C TYR A 484 -13.24 -55.11 -27.49
N SER A 485 -12.05 -55.52 -27.91
CA SER A 485 -11.81 -56.69 -28.75
C SER A 485 -11.57 -57.90 -27.87
N GLU A 486 -12.49 -58.87 -27.86
CA GLU A 486 -12.25 -60.16 -27.18
C GLU A 486 -11.11 -60.95 -27.85
N TYR A 487 -10.81 -60.65 -29.12
CA TYR A 487 -9.75 -61.29 -29.89
C TYR A 487 -8.36 -60.85 -29.42
N GLU A 488 -8.13 -59.54 -29.29
CA GLU A 488 -6.86 -58.98 -28.81
C GLU A 488 -6.81 -58.89 -27.27
N ASN A 489 -7.97 -59.04 -26.61
CA ASN A 489 -8.14 -58.86 -25.16
C ASN A 489 -7.78 -57.43 -24.69
N GLU A 490 -8.00 -56.44 -25.55
CA GLU A 490 -7.74 -55.02 -25.31
C GLU A 490 -8.76 -54.12 -26.03
N TYR A 491 -8.71 -52.82 -25.76
CA TYR A 491 -9.51 -51.84 -26.49
C TYR A 491 -8.82 -51.45 -27.80
N ILE A 492 -9.59 -51.39 -28.88
CA ILE A 492 -9.16 -50.97 -30.21
C ILE A 492 -10.05 -49.85 -30.71
N LEU A 493 -9.58 -49.11 -31.72
CA LEU A 493 -10.37 -48.06 -32.35
C LEU A 493 -11.55 -48.64 -33.14
N VAL A 494 -12.71 -48.02 -33.02
CA VAL A 494 -13.93 -48.43 -33.72
C VAL A 494 -13.75 -48.39 -35.23
N ASP A 495 -13.10 -47.35 -35.75
CA ASP A 495 -12.86 -47.16 -37.18
C ASP A 495 -11.81 -48.13 -37.75
N GLU A 496 -10.94 -48.69 -36.92
CA GLU A 496 -9.98 -49.74 -37.25
C GLU A 496 -10.47 -51.16 -36.91
N SER A 497 -11.76 -51.30 -36.56
CA SER A 497 -12.37 -52.58 -36.19
C SER A 497 -13.44 -53.09 -37.18
N LYS A 498 -13.76 -54.39 -37.07
CA LYS A 498 -14.89 -55.06 -37.73
C LYS A 498 -15.68 -55.87 -36.71
N LEU A 499 -17.00 -55.68 -36.69
CA LEU A 499 -17.91 -56.47 -35.86
C LEU A 499 -18.35 -57.74 -36.61
N ILE A 500 -17.95 -58.91 -36.13
CA ILE A 500 -18.30 -60.21 -36.73
C ILE A 500 -18.82 -61.12 -35.61
N GLY A 501 -20.03 -61.64 -35.77
CA GLY A 501 -20.62 -62.57 -34.78
C GLY A 501 -20.83 -61.97 -33.37
N GLY A 502 -20.83 -60.64 -33.23
CA GLY A 502 -20.92 -59.95 -31.93
C GLY A 502 -19.57 -59.65 -31.26
N ILE A 503 -18.46 -60.01 -31.91
CA ILE A 503 -17.09 -59.76 -31.45
C ILE A 503 -16.45 -58.71 -32.37
N TYR A 504 -15.74 -57.74 -31.79
CA TYR A 504 -14.93 -56.78 -32.54
C TYR A 504 -13.54 -57.37 -32.81
N TYR A 505 -13.08 -57.25 -34.05
CA TYR A 505 -11.76 -57.68 -34.49
C TYR A 505 -11.03 -56.50 -35.15
N PRO A 506 -9.69 -56.41 -35.06
CA PRO A 506 -8.93 -55.50 -35.91
C PRO A 506 -9.17 -55.75 -37.40
N GLN A 507 -9.12 -54.70 -38.22
CA GLN A 507 -9.36 -54.82 -39.67
C GLN A 507 -8.41 -55.79 -40.38
N ASP A 508 -7.20 -55.96 -39.86
CA ASP A 508 -6.13 -56.81 -40.38
C ASP A 508 -6.02 -58.17 -39.66
N ALA A 509 -6.99 -58.52 -38.80
CA ALA A 509 -7.00 -59.80 -38.10
C ALA A 509 -6.93 -60.98 -39.09
N ASP A 510 -5.99 -61.89 -38.83
CA ASP A 510 -5.63 -63.00 -39.71
C ASP A 510 -6.71 -64.08 -39.82
N CYS A 511 -7.73 -64.05 -38.96
CA CYS A 511 -8.90 -64.92 -38.97
C CYS A 511 -10.08 -64.35 -39.78
N ILE A 512 -9.98 -63.13 -40.35
CA ILE A 512 -11.06 -62.52 -41.14
C ILE A 512 -10.88 -62.84 -42.63
N ARG A 513 -11.96 -63.22 -43.30
CA ARG A 513 -12.04 -63.39 -44.76
C ARG A 513 -13.13 -62.51 -45.33
N TYR A 514 -12.97 -62.02 -46.55
CA TYR A 514 -14.05 -61.35 -47.28
C TYR A 514 -14.73 -62.38 -48.19
N SER A 515 -16.05 -62.49 -48.08
CA SER A 515 -16.88 -63.31 -48.96
C SER A 515 -17.59 -62.41 -49.95
N GLU A 516 -17.25 -62.50 -51.24
CA GLU A 516 -17.99 -61.80 -52.30
C GLU A 516 -19.44 -62.30 -52.40
N TYR A 517 -19.68 -63.58 -52.13
CA TYR A 517 -20.97 -64.23 -52.09
C TYR A 517 -21.91 -63.61 -51.05
N LEU A 518 -21.41 -63.37 -49.83
CA LEU A 518 -22.17 -62.70 -48.78
C LEU A 518 -22.12 -61.17 -48.90
N GLY A 519 -21.09 -60.63 -49.56
CA GLY A 519 -20.83 -59.19 -49.63
C GLY A 519 -20.34 -58.61 -48.29
N GLU A 520 -19.77 -59.43 -47.41
CA GLU A 520 -19.32 -59.01 -46.08
C GLU A 520 -18.06 -59.76 -45.61
N SER A 521 -17.44 -59.24 -44.54
CA SER A 521 -16.32 -59.92 -43.87
C SER A 521 -16.85 -60.93 -42.86
N VAL A 522 -16.26 -62.11 -42.84
CA VAL A 522 -16.68 -63.27 -42.04
C VAL A 522 -15.48 -63.93 -41.38
N HIS A 523 -15.72 -64.62 -40.27
CA HIS A 523 -14.69 -65.37 -39.56
C HIS A 523 -14.32 -66.63 -40.36
N GLU A 524 -13.03 -67.00 -40.40
CA GLU A 524 -12.54 -68.11 -41.22
C GLU A 524 -13.15 -69.47 -40.84
N ASP A 525 -13.54 -69.65 -39.57
CA ASP A 525 -14.21 -70.87 -39.10
C ASP A 525 -15.62 -71.06 -39.66
N ASP A 526 -16.24 -70.01 -40.22
CA ASP A 526 -17.61 -70.06 -40.77
C ASP A 526 -17.64 -70.21 -42.30
N VAL A 527 -16.47 -70.14 -42.94
CA VAL A 527 -16.34 -70.20 -44.40
C VAL A 527 -15.30 -71.22 -44.85
N VAL A 528 -15.34 -71.53 -46.14
CA VAL A 528 -14.29 -72.28 -46.81
C VAL A 528 -14.03 -71.69 -48.19
N TYR A 529 -12.76 -71.71 -48.62
CA TYR A 529 -12.39 -71.20 -49.93
C TYR A 529 -12.80 -72.18 -51.03
N SER A 530 -13.47 -71.67 -52.06
CA SER A 530 -13.80 -72.40 -53.29
C SER A 530 -12.87 -71.95 -54.41
N GLU A 531 -12.10 -72.88 -54.99
CA GLU A 531 -11.31 -72.58 -56.17
C GLU A 531 -12.20 -72.33 -57.40
N ALA A 532 -13.35 -72.99 -57.50
CA ALA A 532 -14.29 -72.82 -58.59
C ALA A 532 -14.93 -71.42 -58.60
N GLU A 533 -15.36 -70.94 -57.43
CA GLU A 533 -15.97 -69.61 -57.29
C GLU A 533 -14.93 -68.50 -57.07
N GLN A 534 -13.66 -68.85 -56.80
CA GLN A 534 -12.58 -67.93 -56.43
C GLN A 534 -12.90 -67.06 -55.20
N ASP A 535 -13.74 -67.58 -54.29
CA ASP A 535 -14.31 -66.85 -53.16
C ASP A 535 -14.42 -67.70 -51.88
N TYR A 536 -14.57 -67.06 -50.73
CA TYR A 536 -14.91 -67.71 -49.46
C TYR A 536 -16.43 -67.88 -49.35
N LEU A 537 -16.87 -69.14 -49.22
CA LEU A 537 -18.28 -69.50 -49.18
C LEU A 537 -18.71 -69.98 -47.79
N PRO A 538 -19.95 -69.71 -47.34
CA PRO A 538 -20.43 -70.17 -46.04
C PRO A 538 -20.46 -71.70 -45.93
N LEU A 539 -19.91 -72.25 -44.85
CA LEU A 539 -19.84 -73.70 -44.62
C LEU A 539 -21.21 -74.39 -44.68
N ASP A 540 -22.28 -73.71 -44.26
CA ASP A 540 -23.64 -74.25 -44.29
C ASP A 540 -24.26 -74.26 -45.70
N LYS A 541 -23.69 -73.53 -46.68
CA LYS A 541 -24.17 -73.42 -48.06
C LYS A 541 -23.41 -74.27 -49.07
N VAL A 542 -22.30 -74.89 -48.67
CA VAL A 542 -21.44 -75.64 -49.59
C VAL A 542 -21.43 -77.15 -49.34
N VAL A 543 -20.99 -77.88 -50.36
CA VAL A 543 -20.65 -79.31 -50.31
C VAL A 543 -19.33 -79.54 -51.04
N GLU A 544 -18.58 -80.55 -50.61
CA GLU A 544 -17.31 -80.93 -51.26
C GLU A 544 -17.60 -81.71 -52.55
N CYS A 545 -17.09 -81.21 -53.68
CA CYS A 545 -17.16 -81.86 -54.98
C CYS A 545 -16.24 -83.07 -55.00
N PHE A 546 -16.82 -84.26 -55.20
CA PHE A 546 -16.09 -85.52 -55.20
C PHE A 546 -14.99 -85.61 -56.27
N ILE A 547 -15.19 -84.93 -57.40
CA ILE A 547 -14.27 -85.04 -58.55
C ILE A 547 -13.11 -84.06 -58.42
N SER A 548 -13.38 -82.81 -58.05
CA SER A 548 -12.35 -81.76 -57.97
C SER A 548 -11.71 -81.64 -56.58
N ASN A 549 -12.29 -82.24 -55.54
CA ASN A 549 -11.95 -81.99 -54.13
C ASN A 549 -12.01 -80.50 -53.75
N ASP A 550 -12.95 -79.78 -54.36
CA ASP A 550 -13.18 -78.35 -54.16
C ASP A 550 -14.58 -78.11 -53.60
N TRP A 551 -14.81 -76.98 -52.94
CA TRP A 551 -16.10 -76.64 -52.35
C TRP A 551 -17.00 -75.96 -53.37
N ILE A 552 -18.24 -76.41 -53.50
CA ILE A 552 -19.23 -75.86 -54.44
C ILE A 552 -20.52 -75.51 -53.71
N LEU A 553 -21.25 -74.51 -54.21
CA LEU A 553 -22.56 -74.16 -53.69
C LEU A 553 -23.55 -75.33 -53.83
N LYS A 554 -24.30 -75.64 -52.78
CA LYS A 554 -25.32 -76.72 -52.76
C LYS A 554 -26.33 -76.61 -53.89
N GLU A 555 -26.69 -75.38 -54.29
CA GLU A 555 -27.62 -75.12 -55.40
C GLU A 555 -27.03 -75.47 -56.78
N ASN A 556 -25.71 -75.42 -56.91
CA ASN A 556 -24.98 -75.75 -58.12
C ASN A 556 -24.47 -77.21 -58.11
N ALA A 557 -24.84 -78.01 -57.10
CA ALA A 557 -24.39 -79.38 -56.96
C ALA A 557 -25.37 -80.40 -57.56
N ILE A 558 -24.85 -81.36 -58.33
CA ILE A 558 -25.55 -82.61 -58.65
C ILE A 558 -25.29 -83.59 -57.53
N GLU A 559 -26.37 -84.14 -56.97
CA GLU A 559 -26.32 -85.16 -55.92
C GLU A 559 -26.51 -86.56 -56.50
N VAL A 560 -25.63 -87.49 -56.14
CA VAL A 560 -25.74 -88.92 -56.46
C VAL A 560 -25.56 -89.75 -55.20
N ASN A 561 -26.53 -90.60 -54.89
CA ASN A 561 -26.45 -91.56 -53.78
C ASN A 561 -26.13 -92.96 -54.31
N ILE A 562 -25.00 -93.52 -53.89
CA ILE A 562 -24.59 -94.89 -54.21
C ILE A 562 -24.20 -95.59 -52.91
N SER A 563 -24.89 -96.68 -52.58
CA SER A 563 -24.60 -97.53 -51.41
C SER A 563 -24.55 -96.76 -50.08
N ASP A 564 -25.56 -95.92 -49.84
CA ASP A 564 -25.71 -95.09 -48.62
C ASP A 564 -24.63 -94.02 -48.43
N LYS A 565 -23.87 -93.68 -49.49
CA LYS A 565 -22.95 -92.53 -49.53
C LYS A 565 -23.43 -91.50 -50.55
N LEU A 566 -23.37 -90.24 -50.15
CA LEU A 566 -23.69 -89.08 -50.98
C LEU A 566 -22.43 -88.55 -51.65
N TYR A 567 -22.53 -88.30 -52.94
CA TYR A 567 -21.47 -87.71 -53.75
C TYR A 567 -22.02 -86.49 -54.47
N TYR A 568 -21.23 -85.42 -54.48
CA TYR A 568 -21.58 -84.16 -55.12
C TYR A 568 -20.63 -83.85 -56.28
N ALA A 569 -21.12 -83.21 -57.34
CA ALA A 569 -20.29 -82.61 -58.38
C ALA A 569 -20.90 -81.32 -58.90
N ASN A 570 -20.07 -80.43 -59.46
CA ASN A 570 -20.53 -79.17 -60.04
C ASN A 570 -21.42 -79.42 -61.27
N SER A 571 -22.67 -78.96 -61.21
CA SER A 571 -23.70 -79.15 -62.25
C SER A 571 -23.43 -78.40 -63.55
N GLU A 572 -22.57 -77.38 -63.52
CA GLU A 572 -22.14 -76.66 -64.71
C GLU A 572 -21.04 -77.40 -65.47
N THR A 573 -20.27 -78.23 -64.77
CA THR A 573 -19.09 -78.92 -65.32
C THR A 573 -19.35 -80.40 -65.64
N TYR A 574 -20.14 -81.09 -64.82
CA TYR A 574 -20.35 -82.52 -64.91
C TYR A 574 -21.83 -82.85 -65.04
N THR A 575 -22.13 -83.87 -65.84
CA THR A 575 -23.45 -84.49 -65.85
C THR A 575 -23.55 -85.58 -64.78
N GLN A 576 -24.78 -85.93 -64.37
CA GLN A 576 -25.02 -87.01 -63.42
C GLN A 576 -24.41 -88.36 -63.87
N GLY A 577 -24.39 -88.62 -65.19
CA GLY A 577 -23.79 -89.84 -65.75
C GLY A 577 -22.26 -89.88 -65.65
N GLU A 578 -21.60 -88.74 -65.83
CA GLU A 578 -20.13 -88.62 -65.68
C GLU A 578 -19.71 -88.79 -64.21
N LEU A 579 -20.47 -88.22 -63.28
CA LEU A 579 -20.26 -88.42 -61.84
C LEU A 579 -20.39 -89.89 -61.43
N ILE A 580 -21.45 -90.59 -61.87
CA ILE A 580 -21.62 -92.03 -61.61
C ILE A 580 -20.43 -92.83 -62.17
N THR A 581 -19.95 -92.49 -63.36
CA THR A 581 -18.81 -93.16 -63.98
C THR A 581 -17.53 -92.96 -63.15
N LYS A 582 -17.26 -91.72 -62.71
CA LYS A 582 -16.09 -91.39 -61.88
C LYS A 582 -16.12 -92.07 -60.50
N ILE A 583 -17.30 -92.17 -59.88
CA ILE A 583 -17.47 -92.90 -58.61
C ILE A 583 -17.19 -94.40 -58.79
N GLN A 584 -17.52 -94.98 -59.94
CA GLN A 584 -17.23 -96.40 -60.22
C GLN A 584 -15.75 -96.66 -60.58
N GLU A 585 -15.02 -95.63 -61.00
CA GLU A 585 -13.58 -95.68 -61.35
C GLU A 585 -12.65 -95.46 -60.14
N SER A 586 -13.19 -94.97 -59.01
CA SER A 586 -12.47 -94.66 -57.76
C SER A 586 -12.70 -95.74 -56.70
#